data_AF-A0A5C6YJV2-F1
#
_entry.id   AF-A0A5C6YJV2-F1
#
_cell.length_a   1.000
_cell.length_b   1.000
_cell.length_c   1.000
_cell.angle_alpha   90.00
_cell.angle_beta   90.00
_cell.angle_gamma   90.00
#
_symmetry.space_group_name_H-M   'P 1'
#
loop_
_entity.id
_entity.type
_entity.pdbx_description
1 polymer ?
#
loop_
_entity_poly.entity_id
_entity_poly.type
_entity_poly.pdbx_seq_one_letter_code
_entity_poly.pdbx_strand_id
1 'polypeptide(L)'
;GPGGAIRPTPSPDGKYLAFIRRLRDASGSRTTLFLKDLKTGREFPAWTGMERDLQESWSVHGVYPGIAWTPNARQLVAWAQGKLWRIDPFKGSAAEIPFHVKDERQFTPAVRFSHEVAPASFESKMLRWVKVSPDGRRVVFSSAGYLYTSELRTASRSAKPGA
;
A
#
# COMPACT_ATOMS: atom_id res chain seq x y z
N GLY A 1 -0.64 4.07 21.66
CA GLY A 1 -0.42 5.24 20.80
C GLY A 1 -1.48 5.32 19.71
N PRO A 2 -1.63 6.45 19.00
CA PRO A 2 -2.75 6.69 18.06
C PRO A 2 -2.72 5.87 16.76
N GLY A 3 -1.79 4.92 16.59
CA GLY A 3 -1.61 4.14 15.37
C GLY A 3 -0.77 4.86 14.32
N GLY A 4 -0.75 4.32 13.09
CA GLY A 4 0.00 4.89 11.96
C GLY A 4 -0.67 6.12 11.35
N ALA A 5 0.15 7.07 10.89
CA ALA A 5 -0.27 8.25 10.15
C ALA A 5 0.50 8.35 8.82
N ILE A 6 -0.15 8.88 7.79
CA ILE A 6 0.38 8.93 6.42
C ILE A 6 0.02 10.26 5.75
N ARG A 7 0.60 10.51 4.56
CA ARG A 7 0.36 11.71 3.75
C ARG A 7 0.54 13.03 4.52
N PRO A 8 1.69 13.24 5.20
CA PRO A 8 1.99 14.53 5.82
C PRO A 8 2.06 15.61 4.72
N THR A 9 1.27 16.67 4.89
CA THR A 9 1.12 17.74 3.91
C THR A 9 1.15 19.09 4.64
N PRO A 10 2.32 19.75 4.73
CA PRO A 10 2.44 21.05 5.38
C PRO A 10 1.59 22.12 4.67
N SER A 11 0.98 22.98 5.45
CA SER A 11 0.29 24.18 4.93
C SER A 11 1.29 25.18 4.35
N PRO A 12 0.92 25.93 3.29
CA PRO A 12 1.80 26.94 2.70
C PRO A 12 2.26 28.04 3.67
N ASP A 13 1.48 28.34 4.71
CA ASP A 13 1.82 29.33 5.73
C ASP A 13 2.60 28.74 6.92
N GLY A 14 2.92 27.44 6.89
CA GLY A 14 3.74 26.76 7.89
C GLY A 14 3.07 26.58 9.26
N LYS A 15 1.77 26.87 9.40
CA LYS A 15 1.09 26.80 10.72
C LYS A 15 0.50 25.44 11.04
N TYR A 16 0.10 24.71 10.00
CA TYR A 16 -0.58 23.43 10.13
C TYR A 16 0.09 22.33 9.30
N LEU A 17 -0.03 21.10 9.78
CA LEU A 17 0.27 19.88 9.04
C LEU A 17 -1.03 19.09 8.86
N ALA A 18 -1.46 18.91 7.62
CA ALA A 18 -2.52 17.97 7.29
C ALA A 18 -1.94 16.56 7.18
N PHE A 19 -2.66 15.56 7.66
CA PHE A 19 -2.26 14.16 7.54
C PHE A 19 -3.47 13.24 7.61
N ILE A 20 -3.32 12.01 7.13
CA ILE A 20 -4.36 11.00 7.18
C ILE A 20 -4.03 9.99 8.29
N ARG A 21 -5.04 9.69 9.11
CA ARG A 21 -4.96 8.70 10.19
C ARG A 21 -6.32 8.04 10.36
N ARG A 22 -6.33 6.81 10.86
CA ARG A 22 -7.57 6.14 11.27
C ARG A 22 -8.05 6.69 12.62
N LEU A 23 -9.26 7.25 12.64
CA LEU A 23 -9.98 7.53 13.87
C LEU A 23 -10.73 6.26 14.27
N ARG A 24 -10.53 5.81 15.52
CA ARG A 24 -11.30 4.71 16.11
C ARG A 24 -12.37 5.28 17.03
N ASP A 25 -13.60 4.87 16.83
CA ASP A 25 -14.75 5.20 17.66
C ASP A 25 -15.64 3.97 17.87
N ALA A 26 -16.81 4.14 18.49
CA ALA A 26 -17.74 3.06 18.78
C ALA A 26 -18.27 2.34 17.52
N SER A 27 -18.23 2.99 16.35
CA SER A 27 -18.68 2.43 15.07
C SER A 27 -17.57 1.71 14.29
N GLY A 28 -16.34 1.75 14.79
CA GLY A 28 -15.19 1.06 14.20
C GLY A 28 -14.04 2.00 13.87
N SER A 29 -13.28 1.65 12.84
CA SER A 29 -12.07 2.39 12.43
C SER A 29 -12.30 3.03 11.05
N ARG A 30 -12.17 4.36 10.99
CA ARG A 30 -12.40 5.14 9.77
C ARG A 30 -11.19 5.98 9.40
N THR A 31 -10.76 5.92 8.15
CA THR A 31 -9.74 6.82 7.60
C THR A 31 -10.26 8.26 7.69
N THR A 32 -9.45 9.17 8.22
CA THR A 32 -9.86 10.53 8.56
C THR A 32 -8.73 11.49 8.26
N LEU A 33 -9.08 12.67 7.73
CA LEU A 33 -8.19 13.80 7.61
C LEU A 33 -8.04 14.46 8.97
N PHE A 34 -6.80 14.63 9.43
CA PHE A 34 -6.45 15.33 10.64
C PHE A 34 -5.66 16.60 10.32
N LEU A 35 -5.75 17.57 11.22
CA LEU A 35 -4.85 18.70 11.30
C LEU A 35 -4.02 18.63 12.58
N LYS A 36 -2.74 18.98 12.45
CA LYS A 36 -1.85 19.32 13.56
C LYS A 36 -1.51 20.79 13.50
N ASP A 37 -1.77 21.51 14.58
CA ASP A 37 -1.24 22.84 14.79
C ASP A 37 0.26 22.71 15.13
N LEU A 38 1.14 23.28 14.32
CA LEU A 38 2.59 23.12 14.44
C LEU A 38 3.18 23.95 15.59
N LYS A 39 2.48 24.97 16.07
CA LYS A 39 2.92 25.79 17.21
C LYS A 39 2.62 25.09 18.53
N THR A 40 1.42 24.53 18.67
CA THR A 40 0.94 23.93 19.92
C THR A 40 1.12 22.42 19.97
N GLY A 41 1.32 21.77 18.83
CA GLY A 41 1.33 20.32 18.68
C GLY A 41 -0.05 19.68 18.73
N ARG A 42 -1.14 20.46 18.91
CA ARG A 42 -2.51 19.94 19.03
C ARG A 42 -2.96 19.28 17.73
N GLU A 43 -3.48 18.06 17.83
CA GLU A 43 -4.05 17.31 16.71
C GLU A 43 -5.56 17.17 16.86
N PHE A 44 -6.31 17.31 15.77
CA PHE A 44 -7.77 17.15 15.77
C PHE A 44 -8.29 16.59 14.44
N PRO A 45 -9.37 15.79 14.47
CA PRO A 45 -9.99 15.30 13.25
C PRO A 45 -10.63 16.49 12.52
N ALA A 46 -10.21 16.69 11.28
CA ALA A 46 -10.68 17.78 10.42
C ALA A 46 -11.85 17.33 9.55
N TRP A 47 -11.78 16.15 8.93
CA TRP A 47 -12.88 15.65 8.12
C TRP A 47 -12.85 14.12 8.00
N THR A 48 -14.01 13.49 8.14
CA THR A 48 -14.13 12.04 8.30
C THR A 48 -14.71 11.33 7.08
N GLY A 49 -14.92 12.06 5.97
CA GLY A 49 -15.41 11.54 4.69
C GLY A 49 -14.32 10.98 3.77
N MET A 50 -13.14 10.67 4.31
CA MET A 50 -12.06 10.06 3.52
C MET A 50 -12.42 8.63 3.13
N GLU A 51 -11.85 8.15 2.03
CA GLU A 51 -11.98 6.76 1.62
C GLU A 51 -11.08 5.85 2.47
N ARG A 52 -11.26 4.53 2.39
CA ARG A 52 -10.44 3.59 3.15
C ARG A 52 -8.98 3.63 2.67
N ASP A 53 -8.06 3.82 3.61
CA ASP A 53 -6.62 3.74 3.33
C ASP A 53 -6.14 2.30 3.09
N LEU A 54 -4.94 2.20 2.51
CA LEU A 54 -4.26 0.95 2.19
C LEU A 54 -3.07 0.66 3.13
N GLN A 55 -3.00 1.25 4.34
CA GLN A 55 -1.86 1.06 5.26
C GLN A 55 -1.58 -0.42 5.61
N GLU A 56 -2.61 -1.26 5.55
CA GLU A 56 -2.53 -2.70 5.85
C GLU A 56 -2.71 -3.57 4.60
N SER A 57 -2.63 -2.96 3.40
CA SER A 57 -2.80 -3.63 2.12
C SER A 57 -1.61 -3.35 1.20
N TRP A 58 -1.62 -3.96 0.03
CA TRP A 58 -0.60 -3.74 -0.98
C TRP A 58 -0.73 -2.32 -1.58
N SER A 59 0.09 -1.41 -1.07
CA SER A 59 0.09 0.02 -1.39
C SER A 59 0.88 0.37 -2.65
N VAL A 60 0.61 -0.30 -3.77
CA VAL A 60 1.39 -0.17 -5.02
C VAL A 60 1.45 1.28 -5.57
N HIS A 61 0.43 2.09 -5.28
CA HIS A 61 0.35 3.52 -5.65
C HIS A 61 0.43 4.46 -4.44
N GLY A 62 0.98 3.97 -3.33
CA GLY A 62 0.92 4.61 -2.03
C GLY A 62 -0.31 4.21 -1.21
N VAL A 63 -0.33 4.68 0.03
CA VAL A 63 -1.26 4.26 1.09
C VAL A 63 -2.59 5.01 1.09
N TYR A 64 -2.67 6.15 0.41
CA TYR A 64 -3.87 6.96 0.18
C TYR A 64 -3.59 7.89 -1.01
N PRO A 65 -4.57 8.35 -1.80
CA PRO A 65 -4.35 9.38 -2.82
C PRO A 65 -3.79 10.70 -2.24
N GLY A 66 -3.32 11.61 -3.10
CA GLY A 66 -2.78 12.90 -2.65
C GLY A 66 -3.84 13.80 -2.02
N ILE A 67 -3.43 14.63 -1.08
CA ILE A 67 -4.17 15.79 -0.58
C ILE A 67 -3.30 17.03 -0.78
N ALA A 68 -3.90 18.18 -1.06
CA ALA A 68 -3.16 19.41 -1.32
C ALA A 68 -3.85 20.62 -0.67
N TRP A 69 -3.08 21.50 -0.04
CA TRP A 69 -3.61 22.77 0.45
C TRP A 69 -3.91 23.71 -0.71
N THR A 70 -4.93 24.54 -0.55
CA THR A 70 -5.08 25.73 -1.38
C THR A 70 -3.95 26.71 -1.08
N PRO A 71 -3.52 27.56 -2.05
CA PRO A 71 -2.39 28.48 -1.85
C PRO A 71 -2.54 29.43 -0.65
N ASN A 72 -3.79 29.75 -0.27
CA ASN A 72 -4.10 30.61 0.87
C ASN A 72 -4.15 29.88 2.24
N ALA A 73 -3.78 28.60 2.30
CA ALA A 73 -3.79 27.75 3.51
C ALA A 73 -5.15 27.63 4.22
N ARG A 74 -6.27 27.93 3.56
CA ARG A 74 -7.61 27.88 4.17
C ARG A 74 -8.36 26.58 3.94
N GLN A 75 -8.05 25.86 2.87
CA GLN A 75 -8.79 24.68 2.43
C GLN A 75 -7.85 23.60 1.93
N LEU A 76 -8.34 22.38 1.86
CA LEU A 76 -7.67 21.23 1.26
C LEU A 76 -8.48 20.74 0.05
N VAL A 77 -7.79 20.26 -0.97
CA VAL A 77 -8.36 19.49 -2.06
C VAL A 77 -7.91 18.04 -1.89
N ALA A 78 -8.87 17.12 -1.90
CA ALA A 78 -8.61 15.70 -1.74
C ALA A 78 -9.52 14.87 -2.63
N TRP A 79 -9.04 13.71 -3.07
CA TRP A 79 -9.90 12.67 -3.62
C TRP A 79 -10.44 11.78 -2.49
N ALA A 80 -11.73 11.46 -2.57
CA ALA A 80 -12.39 10.46 -1.74
C ALA A 80 -13.74 10.07 -2.36
N GLN A 81 -14.14 8.81 -2.23
CA GLN A 81 -15.45 8.31 -2.66
C GLN A 81 -15.71 8.56 -4.15
N GLY A 82 -14.68 8.39 -4.98
CA GLY A 82 -14.76 8.66 -6.42
C GLY A 82 -14.88 10.14 -6.82
N LYS A 83 -14.77 11.08 -5.88
CA LYS A 83 -14.98 12.52 -6.10
C LYS A 83 -13.77 13.34 -5.69
N LEU A 84 -13.69 14.56 -6.23
CA LEU A 84 -12.80 15.61 -5.71
C LEU A 84 -13.57 16.46 -4.70
N TRP A 85 -12.95 16.72 -3.55
CA TRP A 85 -13.56 17.47 -2.46
C TRP A 85 -12.71 18.69 -2.12
N ARG A 86 -13.38 19.84 -1.97
CA ARG A 86 -12.85 21.04 -1.34
C ARG A 86 -13.28 21.03 0.12
N ILE A 87 -12.32 20.84 1.02
CA ILE A 87 -12.54 20.66 2.45
C ILE A 87 -12.13 21.93 3.18
N ASP A 88 -12.98 22.44 4.06
CA ASP A 88 -12.62 23.42 5.09
C ASP A 88 -12.28 22.63 6.38
N PRO A 89 -10.99 22.38 6.65
CA PRO A 89 -10.60 21.48 7.72
C PRO A 89 -10.78 22.08 9.12
N PHE A 90 -11.09 23.39 9.20
CA PHE A 90 -11.34 24.09 10.46
C PHE A 90 -12.82 24.07 10.84
N LYS A 91 -13.71 23.90 9.85
CA LYS A 91 -15.16 23.76 10.04
C LYS A 91 -15.67 22.33 9.93
N GLY A 92 -14.85 21.43 9.38
CA GLY A 92 -15.22 20.05 9.10
C GLY A 92 -16.26 19.88 8.00
N SER A 93 -16.40 20.90 7.13
CA SER A 93 -17.29 20.85 5.97
C SER A 93 -16.50 20.55 4.69
N ALA A 94 -17.19 19.99 3.70
CA ALA A 94 -16.64 19.72 2.39
C ALA A 94 -17.67 20.01 1.30
N ALA A 95 -17.20 20.53 0.17
CA ALA A 95 -17.99 20.72 -1.04
C ALA A 95 -17.36 19.91 -2.17
N GLU A 96 -18.20 19.26 -2.97
CA GLU A 96 -17.75 18.55 -4.17
C GLU A 96 -17.19 19.54 -5.20
N ILE A 97 -16.08 19.16 -5.84
CA ILE A 97 -15.52 19.84 -7.00
C ILE A 97 -15.96 19.03 -8.23
N PRO A 98 -16.92 19.52 -9.04
CA PRO A 98 -17.37 18.80 -10.22
C PRO A 98 -16.23 18.61 -11.22
N PHE A 99 -16.09 17.40 -11.75
CA PHE A 99 -15.18 17.11 -12.84
C PHE A 99 -15.81 16.07 -13.79
N HIS A 100 -15.36 16.08 -15.03
CA HIS A 100 -15.78 15.12 -16.05
C HIS A 100 -14.55 14.52 -16.70
N VAL A 101 -14.55 13.20 -16.91
CA VAL A 101 -13.47 12.47 -17.58
C VAL A 101 -14.06 11.77 -18.79
N LYS A 102 -13.49 12.04 -19.96
CA LYS A 102 -13.74 11.30 -21.19
C LYS A 102 -12.53 10.41 -21.46
N ASP A 103 -12.74 9.11 -21.51
CA ASP A 103 -11.68 8.11 -21.63
C ASP A 103 -12.13 6.96 -22.54
N GLU A 104 -11.19 6.36 -23.26
CA GLU A 104 -11.40 5.18 -24.10
C GLU A 104 -10.49 4.07 -23.60
N ARG A 105 -11.07 2.93 -23.21
CA ARG A 105 -10.33 1.80 -22.65
C ARG A 105 -10.47 0.58 -23.54
N GLN A 106 -9.34 0.04 -23.96
CA GLN A 106 -9.28 -1.25 -24.63
C GLN A 106 -9.27 -2.37 -23.59
N PHE A 107 -10.16 -3.34 -23.75
CA PHE A 107 -10.19 -4.55 -22.95
C PHE A 107 -9.67 -5.72 -23.77
N THR A 108 -8.62 -6.38 -23.29
CA THR A 108 -8.12 -7.64 -23.86
C THR A 108 -8.75 -8.83 -23.11
N PRO A 109 -9.05 -9.94 -23.79
CA PRO A 109 -9.49 -11.17 -23.12
C PRO A 109 -8.52 -11.58 -22.01
N ALA A 110 -9.04 -11.95 -20.84
CA ALA A 110 -8.22 -12.46 -19.75
C ALA A 110 -7.63 -13.82 -20.12
N VAL A 111 -6.31 -13.98 -19.97
CA VAL A 111 -5.66 -15.29 -20.10
C VAL A 111 -6.08 -16.14 -18.92
N ARG A 112 -6.69 -17.31 -19.18
CA ARG A 112 -7.07 -18.28 -18.15
C ARG A 112 -6.29 -19.57 -18.35
N PHE A 113 -5.74 -20.08 -17.26
CA PHE A 113 -5.11 -21.39 -17.20
C PHE A 113 -5.92 -22.27 -16.24
N SER A 114 -6.11 -23.54 -16.60
CA SER A 114 -6.65 -24.52 -15.66
C SER A 114 -5.52 -24.97 -14.73
N HIS A 115 -5.75 -24.88 -13.42
CA HIS A 115 -4.85 -25.39 -12.39
C HIS A 115 -5.62 -26.38 -11.53
N GLU A 116 -5.03 -27.55 -11.30
CA GLU A 116 -5.59 -28.50 -10.34
C GLU A 116 -5.49 -27.91 -8.92
N VAL A 117 -6.62 -27.88 -8.20
CA VAL A 117 -6.68 -27.39 -6.83
C VAL A 117 -6.29 -28.52 -5.87
N ALA A 118 -5.26 -28.27 -5.06
CA ALA A 118 -4.76 -29.22 -4.05
C ALA A 118 -4.46 -30.64 -4.62
N PRO A 119 -3.57 -30.75 -5.63
CA PRO A 119 -3.15 -32.05 -6.13
C PRO A 119 -2.47 -32.87 -5.02
N ALA A 120 -2.54 -34.21 -5.11
CA ALA A 120 -1.89 -35.09 -4.14
C ALA A 120 -0.36 -34.91 -4.08
N SER A 121 0.26 -34.45 -5.17
CA SER A 121 1.67 -34.09 -5.23
C SER A 121 1.89 -32.93 -6.20
N PHE A 122 2.91 -32.10 -5.98
CA PHE A 122 3.29 -31.03 -6.89
C PHE A 122 4.79 -30.77 -6.84
N GLU A 123 5.35 -30.25 -7.94
CA GLU A 123 6.72 -29.76 -7.98
C GLU A 123 6.78 -28.35 -7.38
N SER A 124 7.52 -28.18 -6.28
CA SER A 124 7.71 -26.85 -5.70
C SER A 124 8.76 -26.04 -6.45
N LYS A 125 8.36 -24.89 -6.97
CA LYS A 125 9.27 -23.89 -7.59
C LYS A 125 9.73 -22.81 -6.61
N MET A 126 9.32 -22.89 -5.34
CA MET A 126 9.56 -21.84 -4.35
C MET A 126 10.43 -22.39 -3.22
N LEU A 127 11.74 -22.29 -3.41
CA LEU A 127 12.73 -22.60 -2.39
C LEU A 127 13.02 -21.35 -1.57
N ARG A 128 12.92 -21.43 -0.24
CA ARG A 128 13.22 -20.33 0.67
C ARG A 128 14.37 -20.68 1.61
N TRP A 129 15.14 -19.66 1.98
CA TRP A 129 16.24 -19.74 2.94
C TRP A 129 17.25 -20.85 2.63
N VAL A 130 17.62 -20.99 1.36
CA VAL A 130 18.58 -21.99 0.89
C VAL A 130 19.92 -21.77 1.59
N LYS A 131 20.46 -22.82 2.22
CA LYS A 131 21.78 -22.83 2.87
C LYS A 131 22.56 -24.07 2.45
N VAL A 132 23.80 -23.85 2.01
CA VAL A 132 24.73 -24.92 1.63
C VAL A 132 25.58 -25.30 2.84
N SER A 133 25.83 -26.59 3.05
CA SER A 133 26.72 -27.08 4.11
C SER A 133 28.16 -26.60 3.89
N PRO A 134 28.98 -26.46 4.96
CA PRO A 134 30.37 -26.00 4.82
C PRO A 134 31.23 -26.84 3.87
N ASP A 135 30.96 -28.15 3.79
CA ASP A 135 31.65 -29.09 2.90
C ASP A 135 31.12 -29.07 1.45
N GLY A 136 30.11 -28.25 1.16
CA GLY A 136 29.50 -28.10 -0.17
C GLY A 136 28.67 -29.31 -0.63
N ARG A 137 28.46 -30.31 0.22
CA ARG A 137 27.80 -31.57 -0.18
C ARG A 137 26.30 -31.56 -0.03
N ARG A 138 25.75 -30.70 0.82
CA ARG A 138 24.31 -30.67 1.13
C ARG A 138 23.74 -29.27 1.04
N VAL A 139 22.44 -29.21 0.79
CA VAL A 139 21.65 -28.01 0.86
C VAL A 139 20.42 -28.24 1.74
N VAL A 140 20.14 -27.28 2.62
CA VAL A 140 18.90 -27.21 3.40
C VAL A 140 18.08 -26.03 2.88
N PHE A 141 16.79 -26.22 2.70
CA PHE A 141 15.84 -25.18 2.30
C PHE A 141 14.45 -25.44 2.86
N SER A 142 13.63 -24.40 2.93
CA SER A 142 12.21 -24.54 3.21
C SER A 142 11.39 -24.52 1.93
N SER A 143 10.38 -25.38 1.87
CA SER A 143 9.37 -25.42 0.80
C SER A 143 8.05 -25.91 1.39
N ALA A 144 6.92 -25.37 0.94
CA ALA A 144 5.58 -25.80 1.38
C ALA A 144 5.37 -25.90 2.92
N GLY A 145 6.12 -25.13 3.72
CA GLY A 145 6.06 -25.16 5.19
C GLY A 145 6.95 -26.22 5.87
N TYR A 146 7.66 -27.05 5.11
CA TYR A 146 8.58 -28.05 5.63
C TYR A 146 10.04 -27.68 5.34
N LEU A 147 10.97 -28.31 6.07
CA LEU A 147 12.39 -28.26 5.78
C LEU A 147 12.79 -29.51 5.00
N TYR A 148 13.57 -29.31 3.95
CA TYR A 148 14.11 -30.37 3.11
C TYR A 148 15.63 -30.28 3.11
N THR A 149 16.27 -31.44 3.03
CA THR A 149 17.71 -31.57 2.81
C THR A 149 17.93 -32.32 1.50
N SER A 150 18.84 -31.84 0.67
CA SER A 150 19.23 -32.50 -0.58
C SER A 150 20.75 -32.56 -0.71
N GLU A 151 21.26 -33.59 -1.35
CA GLU A 151 22.69 -33.72 -1.69
C GLU A 151 22.98 -32.90 -2.96
N LEU A 152 23.97 -32.01 -2.88
CA LEU A 152 24.50 -31.26 -4.00
C LEU A 152 25.48 -32.16 -4.76
N ARG A 153 25.03 -32.71 -5.88
CA ARG A 153 25.95 -33.36 -6.83
C ARG A 153 26.71 -32.29 -7.58
N THR A 154 28.04 -32.35 -7.56
CA THR A 154 28.88 -31.48 -8.38
C THR A 154 28.62 -31.82 -9.84
N ALA A 155 27.85 -31.00 -10.55
CA ALA A 155 27.75 -31.12 -12.00
C ALA A 155 29.00 -30.52 -12.63
N SER A 156 29.85 -31.33 -13.25
CA SER A 156 30.85 -30.83 -14.20
C SER A 156 30.10 -30.30 -15.42
N ARG A 157 29.78 -29.01 -15.45
CA ARG A 157 29.33 -28.35 -16.67
C ARG A 157 30.54 -28.10 -17.57
N SER A 158 30.80 -28.98 -18.54
CA SER A 158 31.48 -28.57 -19.76
C SER A 158 30.50 -27.71 -20.56
N ALA A 159 30.59 -26.39 -20.42
CA ALA A 159 29.90 -25.47 -21.32
C ALA A 159 30.56 -25.57 -22.71
N LYS A 160 29.87 -26.17 -23.69
CA LYS A 160 30.14 -25.82 -25.08
C LYS A 160 29.46 -24.48 -25.37
N PRO A 161 30.14 -23.50 -25.98
CA PRO A 161 29.48 -22.31 -26.50
C PRO A 161 28.62 -22.75 -27.70
N GLY A 162 27.31 -22.48 -27.62
CA GLY A 162 26.37 -22.65 -28.73
C GLY A 162 26.26 -21.33 -29.50
N ALA A 163 26.23 -21.46 -30.83
CA ALA A 163 26.19 -20.41 -31.85
C ALA A 163 24.97 -19.48 -31.81
#